data_AF-A0A0F9EGW1-F1
#
_entry.id   AF-A0A0F9EGW1-F1
#
_cell.length_a   1.000
_cell.length_b   1.000
_cell.length_c   1.000
_cell.angle_alpha   90.00
_cell.angle_beta   90.00
_cell.angle_gamma   90.00
#
_symmetry.space_group_name_H-M   'P 1'
#
loop_
_entity.id
_entity.type
_entity.pdbx_description
1 polymer ?
#
loop_
_entity_poly.entity_id
_entity_poly.type
_entity_poly.pdbx_seq_one_letter_code
_entity_poly.pdbx_strand_id
1 'polypeptide(L)' 'MKHIVALSGGKDSTAMALRLQEVEPDTDFIYVCTPTGDELPEMVEHFGRLREVLAKPIVPLNIPMLRDGLA' A
#
# COMPACT_ATOMS: atom_id res chain seq x y z
N MET A 1 -10.82 16.37 -6.44
CA MET A 1 -9.49 16.26 -5.80
C MET A 1 -9.16 14.77 -5.68
N LYS A 2 -7.90 14.34 -5.78
CA LYS A 2 -7.52 12.94 -5.49
C LYS A 2 -6.81 12.88 -4.14
N HIS A 3 -7.15 11.89 -3.32
CA HIS A 3 -6.52 11.64 -2.02
C HIS A 3 -5.67 10.37 -2.12
N ILE A 4 -4.35 10.51 -2.01
CA ILE A 4 -3.40 9.41 -2.23
C ILE A 4 -2.70 9.10 -0.91
N VAL A 5 -2.68 7.82 -0.53
CA VAL A 5 -2.00 7.33 0.66
C VAL A 5 -0.91 6.34 0.22
N ALA A 6 0.34 6.72 0.40
CA ALA A 6 1.47 5.83 0.17
C ALA A 6 1.61 4.86 1.35
N LEU A 7 1.55 3.56 1.06
CA LEU A 7 1.70 2.46 1.99
C LEU A 7 3.03 1.75 1.73
N SER A 8 3.90 1.75 2.74
CA SER A 8 5.08 0.88 2.77
C SER A 8 4.76 -0.50 3.36
N GLY A 9 3.61 -0.64 4.03
CA GLY A 9 3.27 -1.81 4.85
C GLY A 9 3.97 -1.83 6.21
N GLY A 10 4.81 -0.83 6.50
CA GLY A 10 5.34 -0.61 7.84
C GLY A 10 4.27 -0.11 8.80
N LYS A 11 4.48 -0.35 10.09
CA LYS A 11 3.58 -0.02 11.21
C LYS A 11 2.94 1.37 11.10
N ASP A 12 3.74 2.40 10.87
CA ASP A 12 3.26 3.79 10.90
C ASP A 12 2.36 4.12 9.71
N SER A 13 2.77 3.73 8.50
CA SER A 13 1.96 3.95 7.29
C SER A 13 0.63 3.18 7.34
N THR A 14 0.66 1.97 7.89
CA THR A 14 -0.52 1.13 8.10
C THR A 14 -1.46 1.76 9.13
N ALA A 15 -0.94 2.18 10.28
CA ALA A 15 -1.75 2.83 11.32
C ALA A 15 -2.42 4.10 10.80
N MET A 16 -1.70 4.91 10.02
CA MET A 16 -2.26 6.11 9.39
C MET A 16 -3.38 5.76 8.41
N ALA A 17 -3.20 4.77 7.53
CA ALA A 17 -4.21 4.39 6.54
C ALA A 17 -5.50 3.88 7.18
N LEU A 18 -5.39 3.06 8.23
CA LEU A 18 -6.54 2.59 9.00
C LEU A 18 -7.23 3.74 9.72
N ARG A 19 -6.46 4.63 10.35
CA ARG A 19 -7.04 5.78 11.06
C ARG A 19 -7.77 6.72 10.11
N LEU A 20 -7.26 6.96 8.91
CA LEU A 20 -7.92 7.78 7.89
C LEU A 20 -9.28 7.19 7.49
N GLN A 21 -9.40 5.87 7.36
CA GLN A 21 -10.67 5.20 7.07
C GLN A 21 -11.70 5.41 8.20
N GLU A 22 -11.25 5.43 9.46
CA GLU A 22 -12.10 5.67 10.62
C GLU A 22 -12.57 7.13 10.74
N VAL A 23 -11.67 8.08 10.48
CA VAL A 23 -11.93 9.51 10.72
C VAL A 23 -12.57 10.23 9.52
N GLU A 24 -12.36 9.72 8.32
CA GLU A 24 -12.81 10.32 7.05
C GLU A 24 -13.48 9.25 6.15
N PRO A 25 -14.57 8.60 6.61
CA PRO A 25 -15.17 7.44 5.94
C PRO A 25 -15.72 7.75 4.54
N ASP A 26 -16.10 9.01 4.30
CA ASP A 26 -16.63 9.46 3.00
C ASP A 26 -15.53 9.84 2.00
N THR A 27 -14.26 9.86 2.43
CA THR A 27 -13.13 10.23 1.55
C THR A 27 -12.67 9.03 0.72
N ASP A 28 -12.63 9.21 -0.59
CA ASP A 28 -12.07 8.21 -1.50
C ASP A 28 -10.53 8.22 -1.51
N PHE A 29 -9.94 7.52 -0.54
CA PHE A 29 -8.49 7.28 -0.51
C PHE A 29 -8.06 6.24 -1.54
N ILE A 30 -7.00 6.57 -2.28
CA ILE A 30 -6.29 5.70 -3.21
C ILE A 30 -5.00 5.25 -2.52
N TYR A 31 -4.88 3.95 -2.26
CA TYR A 31 -3.68 3.37 -1.66
C TYR A 31 -2.67 2.97 -2.73
N VAL A 32 -1.42 3.39 -2.56
CA VAL A 32 -0.32 3.07 -3.47
C VAL A 32 0.86 2.47 -2.72
N CYS A 33 1.63 1.59 -3.35
CA CYS A 33 2.90 1.10 -2.78
C CYS A 33 4.01 1.17 -3.81
N THR A 34 5.26 1.14 -3.35
CA THR A 34 6.45 1.07 -4.20
C THR A 34 7.12 -0.27 -3.95
N PRO A 35 6.90 -1.28 -4.81
CA PRO A 35 7.56 -2.57 -4.65
C PRO A 35 9.07 -2.43 -4.86
N THR A 36 9.85 -3.12 -4.02
CA THR A 36 11.29 -3.30 -4.20
C THR A 36 11.59 -4.45 -5.16
N GLY A 37 10.69 -5.43 -5.24
CA GLY A 37 10.89 -6.67 -5.97
C GLY A 37 11.55 -7.77 -5.14
N ASP A 38 12.05 -7.46 -3.95
CA ASP A 38 12.73 -8.40 -3.04
C ASP A 38 11.96 -8.54 -1.72
N GLU A 39 10.63 -8.48 -1.80
CA GLU A 39 9.77 -8.65 -0.64
C GLU A 39 9.77 -10.09 -0.15
N LEU A 40 9.94 -10.26 1.16
CA LEU A 40 9.74 -11.56 1.79
C LEU A 40 8.29 -12.04 1.60
N PRO A 41 8.03 -13.36 1.55
CA PRO A 41 6.67 -13.90 1.41
C PRO A 41 5.69 -13.37 2.46
N GLU A 42 6.14 -13.19 3.70
CA GLU A 42 5.36 -12.58 4.79
C GLU A 42 4.89 -11.16 4.48
N MET A 43 5.69 -10.38 3.73
CA MET A 43 5.35 -9.02 3.32
C MET A 43 4.28 -9.02 2.23
N VAL A 44 4.35 -9.98 1.30
CA VAL A 44 3.31 -10.18 0.28
C VAL A 44 1.98 -10.57 0.93
N GLU A 45 2.01 -11.50 1.88
CA GLU A 45 0.83 -11.87 2.67
C GLU A 45 0.30 -10.72 3.53
N HIS A 46 1.20 -9.89 4.09
CA HIS A 46 0.83 -8.71 4.85
C HIS A 46 0.06 -7.72 3.97
N PHE A 47 0.55 -7.41 2.76
CA PHE A 47 -0.17 -6.58 1.82
C PHE A 47 -1.50 -7.19 1.37
N GLY A 48 -1.59 -8.52 1.29
CA GLY A 48 -2.86 -9.24 1.07
C GLY A 48 -3.88 -8.91 2.15
N ARG A 49 -3.51 -9.08 3.42
CA ARG A 49 -4.35 -8.74 4.58
C ARG A 49 -4.72 -7.26 4.62
N LEU A 50 -3.79 -6.37 4.28
CA LEU A 50 -4.10 -4.93 4.24
C LEU A 50 -5.17 -4.58 3.20
N ARG A 51 -5.15 -5.19 2.01
CA ARG A 51 -6.19 -4.98 0.99
C ARG A 51 -7.58 -5.42 1.48
N GLU A 52 -7.64 -6.51 2.23
CA GLU A 52 -8.88 -7.00 2.83
C GLU A 52 -9.41 -6.04 3.88
N VAL A 53 -8.56 -5.60 4.82
CA VAL A 53 -8.96 -4.69 5.91
C VAL A 53 -9.37 -3.32 5.38
N LEU A 54 -8.62 -2.77 4.43
CA LEU A 54 -8.92 -1.47 3.81
C LEU A 54 -10.09 -1.55 2.83
N ALA A 55 -10.56 -2.75 2.50
CA ALA A 55 -11.58 -3.03 1.49
C ALA A 55 -11.31 -2.34 0.13
N LYS A 56 -10.03 -2.12 -0.19
CA LYS A 56 -9.57 -1.41 -1.38
C LYS A 56 -8.26 -2.03 -1.90
N PRO A 57 -8.02 -1.98 -3.22
CA PRO A 57 -6.75 -2.39 -3.78
C PRO A 57 -5.62 -1.46 -3.33
N ILE A 58 -4.40 -2.00 -3.26
CA ILE A 58 -3.17 -1.22 -3.10
C ILE A 58 -2.43 -1.27 -4.44
N VAL A 59 -2.31 -0.12 -5.09
CA VAL A 59 -1.79 0.01 -6.46
C VAL A 59 -0.26 0.09 -6.43
N PRO A 60 0.46 -0.87 -7.01
CA PRO A 60 1.91 -0.77 -7.13
C PRO A 60 2.28 0.32 -8.13
N LEU A 61 3.17 1.22 -7.74
CA LEU A 61 3.75 2.22 -8.63
C LEU A 61 4.82 1.54 -9.49
N ASN A 62 4.62 1.60 -10.81
CA ASN A 62 5.62 1.11 -11.76
C ASN A 62 6.79 2.11 -11.80
N ILE A 63 7.94 1.72 -11.26
CA ILE A 63 9.17 2.52 -11.32
C ILE A 63 10.16 1.80 -12.25
N PRO A 64 10.31 2.24 -13.51
CA PRO A 64 11.16 1.57 -14.50
C PRO A 64 12.63 1.38 -14.07
N MET A 65 13.14 2.24 -13.18
CA MET A 65 14.55 2.22 -12.74
C MET A 65 14.90 1.15 -11.70
N LEU A 66 13.93 0.39 -11.18
CA LEU A 66 14.17 -0.70 -10.21
C LEU A 66 14.17 -2.10 -10.85
N ARG A 67 14.09 -2.19 -12.19
CA ARG A 67 13.97 -3.47 -12.93
C ARG A 67 15.29 -4.24 -13.11
N ASP A 68 16.44 -3.67 -12.79
CA ASP A 68 17.74 -4.31 -13.03
C ASP A 68 18.16 -5.34 -11.95
N GLY A 69 17.27 -5.67 -11.00
CA GLY A 69 17.54 -6.63 -9.93
C GLY A 69 16.67 -7.89 -9.92
N LEU A 70 15.75 -8.04 -10.87
CA LEU A 70 14.87 -9.21 -10.95
C LEU A 70 14.93 -9.83 -12.34
N ALA A 71 15.94 -10.67 -12.55
CA ALA A 71 15.97 -11.73 -13.55
C ALA A 71 15.94 -13.08 -12.82
#